data_AF-A0A498FNR7-F1
#
_entry.id   AF-A0A498FNR7-F1
#
_cell.length_a   1.000
_cell.length_b   1.000
_cell.length_c   1.000
_cell.angle_alpha   90.00
_cell.angle_beta   90.00
_cell.angle_gamma   90.00
#
_symmetry.space_group_name_H-M   'P 1'
#
loop_
_entity.id
_entity.type
_entity.pdbx_description
1 polymer ?
#
loop_
_entity_poly.entity_id
_entity_poly.type
_entity_poly.pdbx_seq_one_letter_code
_entity_poly.pdbx_strand_id
1 'polypeptide(L)'
;MGSRQRTLGGELESGSGQYNTPLSEVKPISDAVDGFDVDVCASKDSNLADVNIREEGGLAADWSEYDTVWCNHPYARGEPEKWLGEAVETDAQTVVTLSRCDTSTEYFRDYLMEADLLHFPDRIAFVGEDNGADFANVYGVFGEVPDELRAHFLSETGVTIAPGRSGSTRVISEWLHDAISFEQREDGDGVALVGPDGTRLVDNHDGHADHRIGRSSKFGNPFKTEQDGGDYTRTGSVEMYRGWFHGCVETGTGPFDADDVEALRGEQIGCWCVPKLCHGMVILNYLAETSG
;
A
#
# COMPACT_ATOMS: atom_id res chain seq x y z
N MET A 1 -12.82 -5.82 27.54
CA MET A 1 -12.63 -4.49 26.95
C MET A 1 -12.01 -3.60 28.00
N GLY A 2 -10.70 -3.76 28.21
CA GLY A 2 -9.90 -2.86 29.04
C GLY A 2 -9.82 -1.50 28.34
N SER A 3 -9.75 -0.43 29.12
CA SER A 3 -9.60 0.90 28.56
C SER A 3 -8.25 1.00 27.85
N ARG A 4 -8.23 1.09 26.52
CA ARG A 4 -7.10 1.61 25.74
C ARG A 4 -6.66 2.95 26.37
N GLN A 5 -5.37 3.26 26.33
CA GLN A 5 -4.81 4.51 26.87
C GLN A 5 -5.22 5.71 25.99
N ARG A 6 -6.51 6.05 26.04
CA ARG A 6 -7.26 6.94 25.14
C ARG A 6 -6.97 8.44 25.27
N THR A 7 -5.91 8.79 25.96
CA THR A 7 -5.40 10.16 26.04
C THR A 7 -4.05 10.08 26.73
N LEU A 8 -2.97 10.28 25.97
CA LEU A 8 -1.62 10.44 26.51
C LEU A 8 -1.55 11.78 27.25
N GLY A 9 -2.18 11.82 28.42
CA GLY A 9 -2.28 12.99 29.28
C GLY A 9 -0.94 13.31 29.92
N GLY A 10 -0.14 14.13 29.24
CA GLY A 10 0.99 14.85 29.82
C GLY A 10 2.20 14.04 30.29
N GLU A 11 2.17 12.70 30.23
CA GLU A 11 3.24 11.82 30.73
C GLU A 11 3.78 10.86 29.66
N LEU A 12 4.06 11.39 28.48
CA LEU A 12 5.20 10.88 27.74
C LEU A 12 6.44 11.47 28.44
N GLU A 13 7.06 10.71 29.35
CA GLU A 13 8.46 11.02 29.65
C GLU A 13 9.22 10.69 28.38
N SER A 14 10.02 11.63 27.87
CA SER A 14 11.06 11.27 26.90
C SER A 14 11.82 10.11 27.52
N GLY A 15 11.89 8.97 26.84
CA GLY A 15 12.68 7.86 27.36
C GLY A 15 14.03 8.39 27.81
N SER A 16 14.52 7.96 28.96
CA SER A 16 15.71 8.54 29.60
C SER A 16 17.03 8.25 28.84
N GLY A 17 16.93 7.70 27.62
CA GLY A 17 18.03 7.32 26.73
C GLY A 17 18.24 8.28 25.57
N GLN A 18 19.45 8.25 25.00
CA GLN A 18 19.79 8.97 23.77
C GLN A 18 19.04 8.36 22.56
N TYR A 19 18.72 9.20 21.57
CA TYR A 19 18.15 8.82 20.27
C TYR A 19 16.65 8.47 20.25
N ASN A 20 15.88 8.90 21.25
CA ASN A 20 14.41 8.75 21.21
C ASN A 20 13.76 9.70 20.21
N THR A 21 12.68 9.26 19.58
CA THR A 21 11.85 10.12 18.73
C THR A 21 11.21 11.19 19.60
N PRO A 22 11.32 12.49 19.25
CA PRO A 22 10.71 13.55 20.05
C PRO A 22 9.20 13.40 20.10
N LEU A 23 8.60 13.79 21.23
CA LEU A 23 7.16 13.68 21.44
C LEU A 23 6.35 14.53 20.46
N SER A 24 6.90 15.67 20.04
CA SER A 24 6.30 16.51 19.00
C SER A 24 6.14 15.78 17.67
N GLU A 25 7.06 14.86 17.36
CA GLU A 25 7.03 14.08 16.12
C GLU A 25 6.11 12.86 16.25
N VAL A 26 6.21 12.11 17.34
CA VAL A 26 5.53 10.80 17.44
C VAL A 26 4.11 10.88 18.00
N LYS A 27 3.79 11.91 18.80
CA LYS A 27 2.45 12.02 19.42
C LYS A 27 1.34 12.17 18.38
N PRO A 28 1.43 13.04 17.36
CA PRO A 28 0.36 13.16 16.35
C PRO A 28 0.15 11.85 15.57
N ILE A 29 1.23 11.12 15.29
CA ILE A 29 1.18 9.80 14.64
C ILE A 29 0.45 8.80 15.54
N SER A 30 0.81 8.74 16.82
CA SER A 30 0.16 7.86 17.81
C SER A 30 -1.32 8.18 17.99
N ASP A 31 -1.69 9.46 18.09
CA ASP A 31 -3.08 9.89 18.18
C ASP A 31 -3.88 9.43 16.94
N ALA A 32 -3.28 9.56 15.75
CA ALA A 32 -3.91 9.22 14.46
C ALA A 32 -4.11 7.71 14.21
N VAL A 33 -3.49 6.85 15.00
CA VAL A 33 -3.69 5.39 14.97
C VAL A 33 -4.44 4.86 16.22
N ASP A 34 -5.03 5.75 17.03
CA ASP A 34 -5.67 5.41 18.33
C ASP A 34 -4.71 4.72 19.34
N GLY A 35 -3.43 5.09 19.29
CA GLY A 35 -2.37 4.53 20.13
C GLY A 35 -1.67 3.32 19.53
N PHE A 36 -0.46 3.04 20.02
CA PHE A 36 0.31 1.85 19.63
C PHE A 36 0.13 0.74 20.66
N ASP A 37 -0.19 -0.47 20.21
CA ASP A 37 -0.21 -1.65 21.08
C ASP A 37 1.22 -2.03 21.50
N VAL A 38 2.19 -1.89 20.59
CA VAL A 38 3.59 -2.26 20.86
C VAL A 38 4.61 -1.30 20.25
N ASP A 39 5.67 -1.02 21.02
CA ASP A 39 6.94 -0.48 20.54
C ASP A 39 8.00 -1.60 20.57
N VAL A 40 8.36 -2.07 19.38
CA VAL A 40 9.27 -3.20 19.22
C VAL A 40 10.74 -2.82 19.43
N CYS A 41 11.03 -1.52 19.58
CA CYS A 41 12.37 -0.95 19.65
C CYS A 41 12.63 -0.11 20.92
N ALA A 42 11.65 0.06 21.80
CA ALA A 42 11.81 0.76 23.06
C ALA A 42 12.21 -0.15 24.23
N SER A 43 12.94 0.44 25.17
CA SER A 43 13.06 -0.12 26.52
C SER A 43 11.74 0.06 27.28
N LYS A 44 11.62 -0.64 28.41
CA LYS A 44 10.46 -0.56 29.32
C LYS A 44 10.15 0.84 29.88
N ASP A 45 11.07 1.80 29.74
CA ASP A 45 10.94 3.15 30.28
C ASP A 45 10.18 4.10 29.32
N SER A 46 9.83 3.63 28.10
CA SER A 46 8.98 4.37 27.16
C SER A 46 7.50 4.24 27.52
N ASN A 47 6.73 5.31 27.35
CA ASN A 47 5.26 5.30 27.51
C ASN A 47 4.52 5.50 26.16
N LEU A 48 5.19 5.22 25.04
CA LEU A 48 4.61 5.43 23.70
C LEU A 48 3.56 4.37 23.33
N ALA A 49 3.76 3.13 23.76
CA ALA A 49 2.91 2.00 23.45
C ALA A 49 2.48 1.26 24.71
N ASP A 50 1.44 0.43 24.61
CA ASP A 50 0.95 -0.38 25.73
C ASP A 50 2.02 -1.38 26.23
N VAL A 51 2.88 -1.89 25.32
CA VAL A 51 3.99 -2.78 25.65
C VAL A 51 5.27 -2.36 24.89
N ASN A 52 6.44 -2.47 25.55
CA ASN A 52 7.75 -2.28 24.92
C ASN A 52 8.57 -3.57 25.01
N ILE A 53 9.04 -4.09 23.88
CA ILE A 53 9.60 -5.46 23.83
C ILE A 53 11.06 -5.54 23.34
N ARG A 54 11.80 -4.44 23.28
CA ARG A 54 13.21 -4.49 22.82
C ARG A 54 14.08 -5.43 23.65
N GLU A 55 13.96 -5.38 24.98
CA GLU A 55 14.76 -6.21 25.90
C GLU A 55 14.37 -7.69 25.83
N GLU A 56 13.15 -7.99 25.38
CA GLU A 56 12.60 -9.33 25.24
C GLU A 56 12.83 -9.93 23.84
N GLY A 57 13.35 -9.11 22.91
CA GLY A 57 13.70 -9.50 21.56
C GLY A 57 12.68 -9.04 20.53
N GLY A 58 12.47 -7.73 20.40
CA GLY A 58 11.42 -7.17 19.53
C GLY A 58 11.47 -7.62 18.06
N LEU A 59 12.65 -7.83 17.48
CA LEU A 59 12.76 -8.38 16.12
C LEU A 59 12.34 -9.85 16.02
N ALA A 60 12.47 -10.62 17.11
CA ALA A 60 12.13 -12.05 17.13
C ALA A 60 10.70 -12.32 17.64
N ALA A 61 9.98 -11.28 18.06
CA ALA A 61 8.60 -11.37 18.47
C ALA A 61 7.67 -11.51 17.26
N ASP A 62 6.52 -12.13 17.44
CA ASP A 62 5.47 -12.19 16.42
C ASP A 62 4.69 -10.87 16.44
N TRP A 63 4.89 -10.03 15.43
CA TRP A 63 4.25 -8.71 15.39
C TRP A 63 2.74 -8.81 15.10
N SER A 64 2.27 -9.95 14.57
CA SER A 64 0.85 -10.17 14.28
C SER A 64 -0.02 -10.31 15.54
N GLU A 65 0.58 -10.42 16.72
CA GLU A 65 -0.15 -10.38 18.00
C GLU A 65 -0.68 -8.99 18.36
N TYR A 66 -0.31 -7.96 17.60
CA TYR A 66 -0.61 -6.55 17.84
C TYR A 66 -1.30 -5.93 16.62
N ASP A 67 -2.30 -5.05 16.84
CA ASP A 67 -2.96 -4.35 15.74
C ASP A 67 -2.08 -3.18 15.26
N THR A 68 -1.53 -2.38 16.18
CA THR A 68 -0.72 -1.20 15.86
C THR A 68 0.71 -1.29 16.41
N VAL A 69 1.69 -1.20 15.51
CA VAL A 69 3.12 -1.37 15.82
C VAL A 69 3.90 -0.09 15.52
N TRP A 70 4.70 0.36 16.49
CA TRP A 70 5.71 1.39 16.28
C TRP A 70 7.12 0.79 16.24
N CYS A 71 7.90 1.18 15.23
CA CYS A 71 9.25 0.66 15.01
C CYS A 71 10.25 1.77 14.63
N ASN A 72 10.88 2.37 15.64
CA ASN A 72 12.08 3.19 15.47
C ASN A 72 13.34 2.31 15.60
N HIS A 73 13.67 1.57 14.54
CA HIS A 73 14.71 0.55 14.56
C HIS A 73 16.14 1.12 14.69
N PRO A 74 17.11 0.33 15.20
CA PRO A 74 18.53 0.70 15.13
C PRO A 74 19.00 0.99 13.70
N TYR A 75 19.81 2.03 13.51
CA TYR A 75 20.26 2.49 12.19
C TYR A 75 21.60 1.90 11.70
N ALA A 76 22.21 1.02 12.49
CA ALA A 76 23.50 0.41 12.16
C ALA A 76 23.41 -0.46 10.89
N ARG A 77 24.55 -0.69 10.23
CA ARG A 77 24.59 -1.50 9.00
C ARG A 77 24.02 -2.91 9.24
N GLY A 78 23.07 -3.33 8.42
CA GLY A 78 22.43 -4.64 8.52
C GLY A 78 21.30 -4.72 9.54
N GLU A 79 20.95 -3.62 10.21
CA GLU A 79 19.76 -3.55 11.05
C GLU A 79 18.50 -3.23 10.23
N PRO A 80 18.45 -2.16 9.40
CA PRO A 80 17.22 -1.77 8.70
C PRO A 80 16.57 -2.89 7.90
N GLU A 81 17.37 -3.70 7.18
CA GLU A 81 16.86 -4.80 6.34
C GLU A 81 16.07 -5.83 7.16
N LYS A 82 16.48 -6.10 8.40
CA LYS A 82 15.82 -7.09 9.25
C LYS A 82 14.46 -6.57 9.76
N TRP A 83 14.45 -5.34 10.26
CA TRP A 83 13.27 -4.72 10.87
C TRP A 83 12.22 -4.36 9.80
N LEU A 84 12.67 -3.84 8.66
CA LEU A 84 11.78 -3.53 7.54
C LEU A 84 11.30 -4.80 6.84
N GLY A 85 12.09 -5.87 6.83
CA GLY A 85 11.64 -7.21 6.42
C GLY A 85 10.42 -7.67 7.23
N GLU A 86 10.52 -7.60 8.56
CA GLU A 86 9.40 -7.94 9.45
C GLU A 86 8.18 -7.03 9.21
N ALA A 87 8.38 -5.72 9.02
CA ALA A 87 7.29 -4.79 8.72
C ALA A 87 6.56 -5.10 7.39
N VAL A 88 7.27 -5.66 6.41
CA VAL A 88 6.69 -6.09 5.13
C VAL A 88 5.89 -7.39 5.29
N GLU A 89 6.42 -8.35 6.06
CA GLU A 89 5.91 -9.71 6.18
C GLU A 89 4.78 -9.87 7.21
N THR A 90 4.75 -9.05 8.26
CA THR A 90 3.77 -9.17 9.34
C THR A 90 2.32 -8.93 8.89
N ASP A 91 1.40 -9.62 9.58
CA ASP A 91 -0.06 -9.48 9.44
C ASP A 91 -0.65 -8.44 10.42
N ALA A 92 0.18 -7.67 11.13
CA ALA A 92 -0.29 -6.54 11.95
C ALA A 92 -1.08 -5.52 11.11
N GLN A 93 -2.12 -4.92 11.68
CA GLN A 93 -3.02 -4.02 10.93
C GLN A 93 -2.29 -2.78 10.42
N THR A 94 -1.55 -2.09 11.29
CA THR A 94 -0.78 -0.90 10.92
C THR A 94 0.60 -0.93 11.58
N VAL A 95 1.65 -0.90 10.77
CA VAL A 95 3.03 -0.77 11.24
C VAL A 95 3.60 0.56 10.79
N VAL A 96 4.07 1.38 11.74
CA VAL A 96 4.74 2.65 11.45
C VAL A 96 6.23 2.54 11.79
N THR A 97 7.07 2.71 10.79
CA THR A 97 8.54 2.65 10.91
C THR A 97 9.16 4.02 10.75
N LEU A 98 10.25 4.31 11.47
CA LEU A 98 11.09 5.49 11.24
C LEU A 98 12.50 5.08 10.81
N SER A 99 12.85 5.40 9.57
CA SER A 99 14.10 4.97 8.93
C SER A 99 14.96 6.14 8.46
N ARG A 100 16.23 5.86 8.14
CA ARG A 100 17.04 6.78 7.33
C ARG A 100 16.51 6.79 5.90
N CYS A 101 16.38 7.97 5.31
CA CYS A 101 16.08 8.13 3.89
C CYS A 101 17.37 8.06 3.08
N ASP A 102 17.73 6.86 2.64
CA ASP A 102 18.83 6.62 1.71
C ASP A 102 18.38 5.73 0.55
N THR A 103 17.91 6.35 -0.52
CA THR A 103 17.40 5.70 -1.73
C THR A 103 18.45 4.82 -2.44
N SER A 104 19.73 4.95 -2.09
CA SER A 104 20.82 4.15 -2.65
C SER A 104 21.00 2.79 -1.95
N THR A 105 20.25 2.53 -0.87
CA THR A 105 20.36 1.30 -0.08
C THR A 105 19.37 0.21 -0.52
N GLU A 106 19.69 -1.04 -0.17
CA GLU A 106 18.81 -2.19 -0.38
C GLU A 106 17.55 -2.08 0.46
N TYR A 107 17.67 -1.77 1.76
CA TYR A 107 16.50 -1.61 2.64
C TYR A 107 15.49 -0.57 2.11
N PHE A 108 15.97 0.49 1.47
CA PHE A 108 15.07 1.47 0.89
C PHE A 108 14.34 0.90 -0.33
N ARG A 109 15.10 0.38 -1.30
CA ARG A 109 14.53 -0.06 -2.58
C ARG A 109 13.65 -1.29 -2.45
N ASP A 110 14.00 -2.21 -1.56
CA ASP A 110 13.40 -3.55 -1.52
C ASP A 110 12.37 -3.68 -0.39
N TYR A 111 12.37 -2.78 0.60
CA TYR A 111 11.45 -2.87 1.75
C TYR A 111 10.67 -1.58 1.98
N LEU A 112 11.29 -0.40 2.07
CA LEU A 112 10.52 0.85 2.22
C LEU A 112 9.61 1.13 1.01
N MET A 113 10.02 0.73 -0.19
CA MET A 113 9.16 0.85 -1.39
C MET A 113 7.92 -0.06 -1.34
N GLU A 114 7.87 -1.04 -0.44
CA GLU A 114 6.69 -1.87 -0.18
C GLU A 114 5.76 -1.22 0.87
N ALA A 115 6.08 -0.06 1.42
CA ALA A 115 5.16 0.64 2.33
C ALA A 115 3.90 1.10 1.57
N ASP A 116 2.75 1.03 2.24
CA ASP A 116 1.47 1.52 1.72
C ASP A 116 1.42 3.07 1.72
N LEU A 117 2.25 3.70 2.57
CA LEU A 117 2.53 5.14 2.55
C LEU A 117 3.97 5.42 3.01
N LEU A 118 4.65 6.33 2.32
CA LEU A 118 5.92 6.93 2.75
C LEU A 118 5.75 8.43 2.97
N HIS A 119 6.29 8.94 4.07
CA HIS A 119 6.39 10.38 4.34
C HIS A 119 7.85 10.78 4.60
N PHE A 120 8.33 11.79 3.89
CA PHE A 120 9.68 12.34 3.98
C PHE A 120 9.63 13.70 4.69
N PRO A 121 9.77 13.73 6.03
CA PRO A 121 9.73 14.97 6.80
C PRO A 121 11.02 15.78 6.66
N ASP A 122 11.05 16.95 7.30
CA ASP A 122 12.30 17.61 7.66
C ASP A 122 13.17 16.71 8.59
N ARG A 123 14.45 17.07 8.77
CA ARG A 123 15.36 16.29 9.61
C ARG A 123 14.93 16.31 11.08
N ILE A 124 14.69 15.13 11.65
CA ILE A 124 14.27 14.98 13.04
C ILE A 124 15.46 15.24 13.97
N ALA A 125 15.26 16.06 14.99
CA ALA A 125 16.22 16.27 16.08
C ALA A 125 15.90 15.32 17.24
N PHE A 126 16.55 14.14 17.27
CA PHE A 126 16.30 13.12 18.27
C PHE A 126 16.63 13.60 19.69
N VAL A 127 15.91 13.05 20.69
CA VAL A 127 16.15 13.38 22.10
C VAL A 127 17.57 13.01 22.50
N GLY A 128 18.27 13.95 23.12
CA GLY A 128 19.66 13.78 23.54
C GLY A 128 20.70 14.27 22.51
N GLU A 129 20.25 14.77 21.35
CA GLU A 129 21.10 15.41 20.33
C GLU A 129 20.85 16.92 20.28
N ASP A 130 21.91 17.69 20.02
CA ASP A 130 21.84 19.17 19.96
C ASP A 130 21.30 19.68 18.60
N ASN A 131 21.26 18.82 17.58
CA ASN A 131 20.88 19.18 16.20
C ASN A 131 20.00 18.10 15.55
N GLY A 132 19.36 18.46 14.44
CA GLY A 132 18.71 17.49 13.54
C GLY A 132 19.68 16.41 13.08
N ALA A 133 19.17 15.21 12.83
CA ALA A 133 19.96 14.07 12.38
C ALA A 133 20.85 14.43 11.18
N ASP A 134 22.05 13.86 11.14
CA ASP A 134 23.01 14.05 10.03
C ASP A 134 22.60 13.30 8.75
N PHE A 135 21.48 12.57 8.78
CA PHE A 135 20.78 11.96 7.66
C PHE A 135 19.36 12.52 7.47
N ALA A 136 18.79 12.32 6.28
CA ALA A 136 17.36 12.55 6.03
C ALA A 136 16.53 11.41 6.64
N ASN A 137 15.28 11.69 7.03
CA ASN A 137 14.37 10.72 7.64
C ASN A 137 13.27 10.31 6.66
N VAL A 138 12.68 9.13 6.89
CA VAL A 138 11.47 8.68 6.20
C VAL A 138 10.62 7.85 7.17
N TYR A 139 9.33 8.15 7.21
CA TYR A 139 8.32 7.29 7.80
C TYR A 139 7.80 6.31 6.77
N GLY A 140 7.67 5.05 7.15
CA GLY A 140 6.96 4.02 6.38
C GLY A 140 5.73 3.56 7.14
N VAL A 141 4.60 3.44 6.45
CA VAL A 141 3.37 2.84 6.97
C VAL A 141 3.08 1.60 6.16
N PHE A 142 2.98 0.46 6.82
CA PHE A 142 2.70 -0.84 6.21
C PHE A 142 1.36 -1.37 6.73
N GLY A 143 0.58 -1.97 5.84
CA GLY A 143 -0.78 -2.44 6.14
C GLY A 143 -1.84 -1.36 5.91
N GLU A 144 -2.82 -1.29 6.79
CA GLU A 144 -3.84 -0.24 6.79
C GLU A 144 -3.20 1.12 7.08
N VAL A 145 -3.62 2.13 6.31
CA VAL A 145 -3.24 3.53 6.49
C VAL A 145 -4.48 4.31 6.91
N PRO A 146 -4.71 4.52 8.22
CA PRO A 146 -5.87 5.26 8.71
C PRO A 146 -5.98 6.66 8.08
N ASP A 147 -7.21 7.10 7.82
CA ASP A 147 -7.46 8.40 7.17
C ASP A 147 -6.88 9.57 7.97
N GLU A 148 -6.93 9.51 9.30
CA GLU A 148 -6.34 10.52 10.18
C GLU A 148 -4.81 10.56 10.06
N LEU A 149 -4.16 9.39 9.95
CA LEU A 149 -2.71 9.28 9.78
C LEU A 149 -2.29 9.83 8.41
N ARG A 150 -3.03 9.47 7.35
CA ARG A 150 -2.83 10.01 6.01
C ARG A 150 -2.99 11.53 6.00
N ALA A 151 -4.06 12.04 6.62
CA ALA A 151 -4.33 13.47 6.70
C ALA A 151 -3.23 14.21 7.46
N HIS A 152 -2.72 13.65 8.57
CA HIS A 152 -1.59 14.19 9.30
C HIS A 152 -0.37 14.36 8.40
N PHE A 153 0.11 13.30 7.75
CA PHE A 153 1.30 13.37 6.87
C PHE A 153 1.11 14.25 5.64
N LEU A 154 -0.12 14.43 5.15
CA LEU A 154 -0.40 15.37 4.05
C LEU A 154 -0.44 16.84 4.52
N SER A 155 -0.63 17.08 5.82
CA SER A 155 -0.65 18.42 6.41
C SER A 155 0.72 18.90 6.89
N GLU A 156 1.64 17.96 7.17
CA GLU A 156 3.01 18.24 7.61
C GLU A 156 3.91 18.75 6.47
N THR A 157 5.00 19.42 6.85
CA THR A 157 6.04 19.77 5.88
C THR A 157 6.78 18.52 5.41
N GLY A 158 7.03 18.44 4.10
CA GLY A 158 7.74 17.30 3.52
C GLY A 158 7.09 16.82 2.23
N VAL A 159 7.32 15.55 1.91
CA VAL A 159 6.75 14.88 0.74
C VAL A 159 6.09 13.59 1.19
N THR A 160 4.85 13.36 0.75
CA THR A 160 4.13 12.11 1.01
C THR A 160 3.85 11.40 -0.31
N ILE A 161 4.19 10.12 -0.40
CA ILE A 161 3.92 9.26 -1.55
C ILE A 161 3.28 7.96 -1.08
N ALA A 162 2.44 7.35 -1.93
CA ALA A 162 1.90 6.02 -1.71
C ALA A 162 2.44 5.11 -2.83
N PRO A 163 3.62 4.48 -2.64
CA PRO A 163 4.24 3.71 -3.71
C PRO A 163 3.42 2.44 -4.02
N GLY A 164 2.69 1.93 -3.02
CA GLY A 164 1.84 0.74 -3.10
C GLY A 164 2.68 -0.54 -3.02
N ARG A 165 2.26 -1.51 -2.19
CA ARG A 165 2.86 -2.85 -2.17
C ARG A 165 2.80 -3.46 -3.58
N SER A 166 3.92 -3.98 -4.06
CA SER A 166 3.95 -4.77 -5.30
C SER A 166 3.19 -6.11 -5.16
N GLY A 167 2.72 -6.43 -3.94
CA GLY A 167 2.07 -7.71 -3.60
C GLY A 167 0.89 -7.72 -2.62
N SER A 168 0.38 -6.61 -2.05
CA SER A 168 -0.83 -6.73 -1.20
C SER A 168 -2.06 -7.01 -2.06
N THR A 169 -2.90 -7.90 -1.55
CA THR A 169 -4.20 -8.22 -2.16
C THR A 169 -5.15 -7.07 -1.84
N ARG A 170 -5.00 -5.94 -2.53
CA ARG A 170 -6.05 -4.92 -2.59
C ARG A 170 -7.35 -5.62 -3.00
N VAL A 171 -8.40 -5.45 -2.22
CA VAL A 171 -9.72 -6.03 -2.52
C VAL A 171 -10.15 -5.47 -3.87
N ILE A 172 -10.69 -6.28 -4.77
CA ILE A 172 -11.00 -5.84 -6.15
C ILE A 172 -11.80 -4.53 -6.18
N SER A 173 -12.67 -4.29 -5.20
CA SER A 173 -13.40 -3.02 -5.04
C SER A 173 -12.50 -1.79 -4.91
N GLU A 174 -11.36 -1.90 -4.22
CA GLU A 174 -10.39 -0.80 -4.03
C GLU A 174 -9.63 -0.45 -5.32
N TRP A 175 -9.66 -1.33 -6.32
CA TRP A 175 -9.08 -1.07 -7.64
C TRP A 175 -10.03 -0.32 -8.56
N LEU A 176 -11.32 -0.28 -8.23
CA LEU A 176 -12.34 0.15 -9.17
C LEU A 176 -12.72 1.60 -8.92
N HIS A 177 -12.90 2.34 -10.00
CA HIS A 177 -13.54 3.64 -9.95
C HIS A 177 -14.95 3.51 -9.37
N ASP A 178 -15.40 4.50 -8.57
CA ASP A 178 -16.71 4.49 -7.88
C ASP A 178 -17.92 4.31 -8.83
N ALA A 179 -17.73 4.61 -10.11
CA ALA A 179 -18.72 4.40 -11.17
C ALA A 179 -18.85 2.94 -11.63
N ILE A 180 -18.03 2.03 -11.10
CA ILE A 180 -18.05 0.61 -11.44
C ILE A 180 -18.70 -0.17 -10.31
N SER A 181 -19.66 -1.02 -10.67
CA SER A 181 -20.43 -1.83 -9.71
C SER A 181 -20.37 -3.31 -10.06
N PHE A 182 -20.64 -4.16 -9.07
CA PHE A 182 -20.77 -5.60 -9.26
C PHE A 182 -22.23 -5.96 -9.54
N GLU A 183 -22.47 -6.75 -10.59
CA GLU A 183 -23.79 -7.29 -10.92
C GLU A 183 -23.72 -8.83 -10.91
N GLN A 184 -24.63 -9.45 -10.16
CA GLN A 184 -24.83 -10.90 -10.21
C GLN A 184 -25.54 -11.28 -11.52
N ARG A 185 -25.05 -12.32 -12.20
CA ARG A 185 -25.73 -12.81 -13.40
C ARG A 185 -27.06 -13.49 -13.02
N GLU A 186 -28.06 -13.37 -13.88
CA GLU A 186 -29.42 -13.89 -13.63
C GLU A 186 -29.47 -15.42 -13.47
N ASP A 187 -28.49 -16.14 -14.04
CA ASP A 187 -28.34 -17.59 -13.95
C ASP A 187 -27.69 -18.06 -12.63
N GLY A 188 -27.21 -17.12 -11.80
CA GLY A 188 -26.62 -17.40 -10.49
C GLY A 188 -25.14 -17.84 -10.53
N ASP A 189 -24.55 -18.01 -11.71
CA ASP A 189 -23.16 -18.41 -11.90
C ASP A 189 -22.34 -17.26 -12.53
N GLY A 190 -21.62 -16.53 -11.68
CA GLY A 190 -20.65 -15.52 -12.09
C GLY A 190 -21.06 -14.08 -11.79
N VAL A 191 -20.07 -13.19 -11.83
CA VAL A 191 -20.21 -11.76 -11.51
C VAL A 191 -19.71 -10.95 -12.68
N ALA A 192 -20.48 -9.95 -13.07
CA ALA A 192 -20.06 -8.92 -14.03
C ALA A 192 -19.63 -7.65 -13.28
N LEU A 193 -18.62 -6.97 -13.81
CA LEU A 193 -18.32 -5.60 -13.44
C LEU A 193 -18.95 -4.67 -14.47
N VAL A 194 -19.78 -3.74 -14.01
CA VAL A 194 -20.53 -2.81 -14.84
C VAL A 194 -19.95 -1.43 -14.64
N GLY A 195 -19.32 -0.90 -15.69
CA GLY A 195 -18.77 0.44 -15.74
C GLY A 195 -19.69 1.44 -16.46
N PRO A 196 -19.15 2.60 -16.88
CA PRO A 196 -19.93 3.66 -17.52
C PRO A 196 -20.59 3.18 -18.83
N ASP A 197 -21.70 3.83 -19.16
CA ASP A 197 -22.49 3.58 -20.38
C ASP A 197 -23.00 2.13 -20.53
N GLY A 198 -22.97 1.37 -19.44
CA GLY A 198 -23.34 -0.05 -19.42
C GLY A 198 -22.24 -0.97 -19.95
N THR A 199 -20.99 -0.51 -20.06
CA THR A 199 -19.86 -1.37 -20.43
C THR A 199 -19.68 -2.48 -19.40
N ARG A 200 -19.59 -3.75 -19.82
CA ARG A 200 -19.52 -4.89 -18.90
C ARG A 200 -18.24 -5.68 -19.07
N LEU A 201 -17.50 -5.91 -17.99
CA LEU A 201 -16.44 -6.93 -17.94
C LEU A 201 -17.01 -8.23 -17.37
N VAL A 202 -16.92 -9.30 -18.17
CA VAL A 202 -17.49 -10.61 -17.85
C VAL A 202 -16.45 -11.72 -17.95
N ASP A 203 -16.73 -12.83 -17.27
CA ASP A 203 -16.02 -14.07 -17.51
C ASP A 203 -16.31 -14.59 -18.92
N ASN A 204 -15.24 -14.99 -19.61
CA ASN A 204 -15.28 -15.45 -20.99
C ASN A 204 -15.26 -16.99 -21.12
N HIS A 205 -15.31 -17.77 -20.03
CA HIS A 205 -15.42 -19.23 -20.11
C HIS A 205 -16.66 -19.68 -20.89
N ASP A 206 -17.76 -18.96 -20.77
CA ASP A 206 -19.04 -19.28 -21.41
C ASP A 206 -19.22 -18.62 -22.79
N GLY A 207 -18.25 -17.81 -23.24
CA GLY A 207 -18.23 -17.24 -24.59
C GLY A 207 -19.24 -16.12 -24.86
N HIS A 208 -19.78 -15.46 -23.83
CA HIS A 208 -20.80 -14.42 -23.97
C HIS A 208 -20.28 -13.01 -24.30
N ALA A 209 -18.96 -12.76 -24.36
CA ALA A 209 -18.44 -11.42 -24.61
C ALA A 209 -18.48 -11.01 -26.09
N ASP A 210 -18.84 -9.75 -26.35
CA ASP A 210 -18.77 -9.10 -27.66
C ASP A 210 -17.30 -8.95 -28.10
N HIS A 211 -16.45 -8.53 -27.17
CA HIS A 211 -15.02 -8.35 -27.41
C HIS A 211 -14.16 -9.14 -26.42
N ARG A 212 -13.40 -10.11 -26.93
CA ARG A 212 -12.44 -10.85 -26.11
C ARG A 212 -11.15 -10.04 -25.91
N ILE A 213 -10.82 -9.76 -24.65
CA ILE A 213 -9.59 -9.03 -24.27
C ILE A 213 -8.50 -9.95 -23.72
N GLY A 214 -8.62 -11.26 -23.94
CA GLY A 214 -7.63 -12.25 -23.50
C GLY A 214 -6.25 -12.06 -24.14
N ARG A 215 -5.28 -12.86 -23.68
CA ARG A 215 -3.85 -12.76 -24.02
C ARG A 215 -3.52 -12.68 -25.51
N SER A 216 -4.34 -13.26 -26.39
CA SER A 216 -4.14 -13.24 -27.85
C SER A 216 -4.77 -12.05 -28.57
N SER A 217 -5.51 -11.19 -27.85
CA SER A 217 -6.14 -9.99 -28.40
C SER A 217 -5.18 -8.79 -28.37
N LYS A 218 -5.53 -7.71 -29.08
CA LYS A 218 -4.77 -6.46 -29.01
C LYS A 218 -4.73 -5.85 -27.61
N PHE A 219 -5.79 -6.06 -26.81
CA PHE A 219 -5.88 -5.63 -25.41
C PHE A 219 -5.31 -6.63 -24.41
N GLY A 220 -4.69 -7.73 -24.88
CA GLY A 220 -4.20 -8.79 -24.01
C GLY A 220 -3.04 -8.33 -23.11
N ASN A 221 -3.04 -8.75 -21.85
CA ASN A 221 -1.96 -8.42 -20.92
C ASN A 221 -0.64 -9.14 -21.31
N PRO A 222 0.44 -8.40 -21.65
CA PRO A 222 1.72 -9.01 -22.00
C PRO A 222 2.52 -9.50 -20.78
N PHE A 223 2.22 -9.00 -19.58
CA PHE A 223 2.91 -9.34 -18.33
C PHE A 223 2.32 -10.61 -17.73
N LYS A 224 3.04 -11.73 -17.85
CA LYS A 224 2.57 -13.06 -17.44
C LYS A 224 2.69 -13.26 -15.94
N THR A 225 1.65 -13.84 -15.34
CA THR A 225 1.76 -14.30 -13.95
C THR A 225 2.66 -15.52 -13.84
N GLU A 226 3.18 -15.82 -12.65
CA GLU A 226 3.93 -17.07 -12.39
C GLU A 226 3.16 -18.33 -12.80
N GLN A 227 1.84 -18.34 -12.59
CA GLN A 227 0.95 -19.43 -13.00
C GLN A 227 0.90 -19.60 -14.53
N ASP A 228 1.13 -18.53 -15.28
CA ASP A 228 1.20 -18.51 -16.74
C ASP A 228 2.64 -18.62 -17.28
N GLY A 229 3.61 -18.95 -16.41
CA GLY A 229 5.03 -19.06 -16.75
C GLY A 229 5.74 -17.72 -16.98
N GLY A 230 5.34 -16.68 -16.25
CA GLY A 230 6.03 -15.39 -16.16
C GLY A 230 6.62 -15.12 -14.78
N ASP A 231 6.95 -13.85 -14.55
CA ASP A 231 7.72 -13.41 -13.36
C ASP A 231 6.89 -12.53 -12.41
N TYR A 232 5.57 -12.40 -12.65
CA TYR A 232 4.72 -11.46 -11.91
C TYR A 232 3.71 -12.16 -11.00
N THR A 233 3.44 -11.56 -9.84
CA THR A 233 2.22 -11.83 -9.08
C THR A 233 0.99 -11.37 -9.88
N ARG A 234 -0.23 -11.76 -9.48
CA ARG A 234 -1.47 -11.27 -10.15
C ARG A 234 -1.58 -9.74 -10.06
N THR A 235 -1.33 -9.19 -8.89
CA THR A 235 -1.31 -7.74 -8.64
C THR A 235 -0.24 -7.05 -9.48
N GLY A 236 1.01 -7.52 -9.41
CA GLY A 236 2.11 -6.96 -10.20
C GLY A 236 1.86 -7.03 -11.72
N SER A 237 1.27 -8.12 -12.21
CA SER A 237 0.89 -8.27 -13.62
C SER A 237 -0.16 -7.24 -14.07
N VAL A 238 -1.11 -6.89 -13.22
CA VAL A 238 -2.17 -5.91 -13.52
C VAL A 238 -1.63 -4.48 -13.40
N GLU A 239 -0.76 -4.18 -12.45
CA GLU A 239 -0.10 -2.87 -12.33
C GLU A 239 0.84 -2.58 -13.51
N MET A 240 1.64 -3.57 -13.91
CA MET A 240 2.47 -3.44 -15.11
C MET A 240 1.61 -3.23 -16.36
N TYR A 241 0.48 -3.92 -16.44
CA TYR A 241 -0.50 -3.69 -17.51
C TYR A 241 -1.06 -2.27 -17.46
N ARG A 242 -1.40 -1.74 -16.29
CA ARG A 242 -1.92 -0.38 -16.14
C ARG A 242 -0.97 0.66 -16.71
N GLY A 243 0.31 0.63 -16.30
CA GLY A 243 1.31 1.56 -16.84
C GLY A 243 1.49 1.42 -18.35
N TRP A 244 1.58 0.20 -18.86
CA TRP A 244 1.68 -0.07 -20.30
C TRP A 244 0.45 0.37 -21.10
N PHE A 245 -0.75 0.13 -20.56
CA PHE A 245 -2.03 0.50 -21.15
C PHE A 245 -2.13 2.02 -21.32
N HIS A 246 -1.85 2.81 -20.28
CA HIS A 246 -1.85 4.27 -20.36
C HIS A 246 -0.82 4.76 -21.39
N GLY A 247 0.37 4.15 -21.43
CA GLY A 247 1.37 4.43 -22.46
C GLY A 247 0.85 4.21 -23.88
N CYS A 248 0.12 3.11 -24.15
CA CYS A 248 -0.48 2.84 -25.46
C CYS A 248 -1.52 3.91 -25.83
N VAL A 249 -2.43 4.23 -24.91
CA VAL A 249 -3.50 5.22 -25.11
C VAL A 249 -2.95 6.63 -25.34
N GLU A 250 -2.02 7.07 -24.50
CA GLU A 250 -1.48 8.44 -24.53
C GLU A 250 -0.62 8.71 -25.77
N THR A 251 0.16 7.71 -26.19
CA THR A 251 1.13 7.89 -27.28
C THR A 251 0.59 7.44 -28.64
N GLY A 252 -0.47 6.61 -28.66
CA GLY A 252 -0.88 5.87 -29.84
C GLY A 252 0.18 4.88 -30.34
N THR A 253 1.20 4.58 -29.52
CA THR A 253 2.26 3.63 -29.86
C THR A 253 2.03 2.33 -29.09
N GLY A 254 1.52 1.31 -29.78
CA GLY A 254 1.12 0.06 -29.16
C GLY A 254 0.21 -0.77 -30.06
N PRO A 255 -0.36 -1.87 -29.54
CA PRO A 255 -1.34 -2.68 -30.26
C PRO A 255 -2.75 -2.05 -30.33
N PHE A 256 -2.99 -0.97 -29.59
CA PHE A 256 -4.22 -0.17 -29.58
C PHE A 256 -3.91 1.29 -29.17
N ASP A 257 -4.87 2.19 -29.36
CA ASP A 257 -4.85 3.59 -28.95
C ASP A 257 -6.13 3.98 -28.16
N ALA A 258 -6.34 5.28 -27.94
CA ALA A 258 -7.51 5.81 -27.22
C ALA A 258 -8.84 5.52 -27.94
N ASP A 259 -8.89 5.69 -29.27
CA ASP A 259 -10.10 5.48 -30.06
C ASP A 259 -10.51 3.99 -30.05
N ASP A 260 -9.52 3.10 -30.08
CA ASP A 260 -9.72 1.67 -29.92
C ASP A 260 -10.34 1.29 -28.57
N VAL A 261 -9.94 1.95 -27.49
CA VAL A 261 -10.50 1.72 -26.15
C VAL A 261 -11.91 2.30 -26.05
N GLU A 262 -12.11 3.51 -26.58
CA GLU A 262 -13.42 4.17 -26.62
C GLU A 262 -14.46 3.33 -27.38
N ALA A 263 -14.04 2.58 -28.40
CA ALA A 263 -14.91 1.64 -29.12
C ALA A 263 -15.42 0.46 -28.26
N LEU A 264 -14.90 0.25 -27.05
CA LEU A 264 -15.41 -0.74 -26.10
C LEU A 264 -16.54 -0.17 -25.21
N ARG A 265 -16.81 1.13 -25.25
CA ARG A 265 -17.83 1.78 -24.43
C ARG A 265 -19.22 1.23 -24.76
N GLY A 266 -19.94 0.80 -23.72
CA GLY A 266 -21.25 0.18 -23.82
C GLY A 266 -21.24 -1.29 -24.24
N GLU A 267 -20.07 -1.87 -24.52
CA GLU A 267 -19.95 -3.25 -24.99
C GLU A 267 -19.64 -4.25 -23.86
N GLN A 268 -19.82 -5.54 -24.13
CA GLN A 268 -19.42 -6.61 -23.21
C GLN A 268 -18.01 -7.13 -23.54
N ILE A 269 -17.04 -6.79 -22.68
CA ILE A 269 -15.65 -7.24 -22.79
C ILE A 269 -15.39 -8.50 -21.94
N GLY A 270 -14.67 -9.46 -22.51
CA GLY A 270 -14.50 -10.79 -21.92
C GLY A 270 -13.07 -11.14 -21.55
N CYS A 271 -12.85 -11.53 -20.29
CA CYS A 271 -11.58 -12.11 -19.83
C CYS A 271 -11.78 -13.32 -18.93
N TRP A 272 -10.98 -14.36 -19.17
CA TRP A 272 -10.95 -15.60 -18.37
C TRP A 272 -10.46 -15.40 -16.92
N CYS A 273 -9.93 -14.23 -16.58
CA CYS A 273 -9.50 -13.94 -15.21
C CYS A 273 -10.66 -13.55 -14.28
N VAL A 274 -11.77 -13.05 -14.82
CA VAL A 274 -12.94 -12.61 -14.04
C VAL A 274 -13.51 -13.83 -13.29
N PRO A 275 -13.88 -13.72 -12.00
CA PRO A 275 -14.01 -12.50 -11.19
C PRO A 275 -12.76 -12.09 -10.41
N LYS A 276 -11.59 -12.72 -10.63
CA LYS A 276 -10.34 -12.31 -9.96
C LYS A 276 -9.81 -11.00 -10.53
N LEU A 277 -8.88 -10.35 -9.81
CA LEU A 277 -8.18 -9.16 -10.30
C LEU A 277 -7.66 -9.40 -11.73
N CYS A 278 -8.07 -8.52 -12.63
CA CYS A 278 -8.00 -8.71 -14.07
C CYS A 278 -7.59 -7.40 -14.76
N HIS A 279 -6.81 -7.50 -15.84
CA HIS A 279 -6.41 -6.34 -16.64
C HIS A 279 -7.61 -5.62 -17.28
N GLY A 280 -8.73 -6.30 -17.49
CA GLY A 280 -9.97 -5.67 -17.95
C GLY A 280 -10.51 -4.61 -16.99
N MET A 281 -10.16 -4.68 -15.71
CA MET A 281 -10.55 -3.66 -14.73
C MET A 281 -9.83 -2.33 -14.99
N VAL A 282 -8.59 -2.37 -15.51
CA VAL A 282 -7.87 -1.17 -15.96
C VAL A 282 -8.61 -0.49 -17.12
N ILE A 283 -9.11 -1.27 -18.08
CA ILE A 283 -9.88 -0.75 -19.21
C ILE A 283 -11.17 -0.08 -18.72
N LEU A 284 -11.91 -0.74 -17.82
CA LEU A 284 -13.12 -0.15 -17.24
C LEU A 284 -12.85 1.12 -16.44
N ASN A 285 -11.78 1.16 -15.65
CA ASN A 285 -11.38 2.36 -14.91
C ASN A 285 -11.09 3.53 -15.84
N TYR A 286 -10.33 3.28 -16.91
CA TYR A 286 -10.04 4.31 -17.91
C TYR A 286 -11.30 4.85 -18.56
N LEU A 287 -12.24 3.97 -18.95
CA LEU A 287 -13.52 4.41 -19.49
C LEU A 287 -14.31 5.23 -18.47
N ALA A 288 -14.27 4.87 -17.18
CA ALA A 288 -14.94 5.59 -16.10
C ALA A 288 -14.34 6.99 -15.88
N GLU A 289 -13.02 7.11 -15.86
CA GLU A 289 -12.29 8.37 -15.71
C GLU A 289 -12.51 9.33 -16.88
N THR A 290 -12.73 8.79 -18.08
CA THR A 290 -12.95 9.57 -19.31
C THR A 290 -14.43 9.81 -19.62
N SER A 291 -15.33 9.34 -18.77
CA SER A 291 -16.76 9.64 -18.85
C SER A 291 -17.00 11.02 -18.25
N GLY A 292 -17.45 11.97 -19.09
CA GLY A 292 -17.70 13.37 -18.70
C GLY A 292 -18.89 13.57 -17.77
#